data_AF-F9U952-F1
#
_entry.id   AF-F9U952-F1
#
_cell.length_a   1.000
_cell.length_b   1.000
_cell.length_c   1.000
_cell.angle_alpha   90.00
_cell.angle_beta   90.00
_cell.angle_gamma   90.00
#
_symmetry.space_group_name_H-M   'P 1'
#
loop_
_entity.id
_entity.type
_entity.pdbx_description
1 polymer ?
#
loop_
_entity_poly.entity_id
_entity_poly.type
_entity_poly.pdbx_seq_one_letter_code
_entity_poly.pdbx_strand_id
1 'polypeptide(L)' 'MSAPNRDRPHFAAYGDFSLDFEVVYYVIGADFTLDMDIQQAINLAIYLKLEEEGIQFAYPTRELIVRRPGELGRASA' A
#
# COMPACT_ATOMS: atom_id res chain seq x y z
N MET A 1 10.95 -25.70 -17.23
CA MET A 1 10.92 -24.85 -16.02
C MET A 1 9.51 -24.32 -15.88
N SER A 2 8.74 -24.81 -14.90
CA SER A 2 7.43 -24.21 -14.57
C SER A 2 7.72 -22.86 -13.94
N ALA A 3 7.12 -21.79 -14.46
CA ALA A 3 7.15 -20.50 -13.79
C ALA A 3 6.57 -20.67 -12.37
N PRO A 4 7.12 -19.96 -11.36
CA PRO A 4 6.51 -19.94 -10.04
C PRO A 4 5.05 -19.47 -10.21
N ASN A 5 4.13 -20.19 -9.59
CA ASN A 5 2.70 -19.87 -9.59
C ASN A 5 2.52 -18.55 -8.81
N ARG A 6 2.64 -17.42 -9.53
CA ARG A 6 2.52 -16.03 -9.04
C ARG A 6 1.09 -15.49 -9.15
N ASP A 7 0.10 -16.36 -9.37
CA ASP A 7 -1.29 -15.97 -9.61
C ASP A 7 -2.02 -15.50 -8.34
N ARG A 8 -1.32 -15.39 -7.19
CA ARG A 8 -1.90 -15.02 -5.90
C ARG A 8 -1.31 -13.71 -5.39
N PRO A 9 -2.12 -12.81 -4.80
CA PRO A 9 -1.61 -11.69 -4.03
C PRO A 9 -0.62 -12.15 -2.95
N HIS A 10 0.52 -11.50 -2.85
CA HIS A 10 1.55 -11.79 -1.86
C HIS A 10 1.66 -10.67 -0.85
N PHE A 11 1.65 -11.01 0.45
CA PHE A 11 2.09 -10.07 1.49
C PHE A 11 3.60 -9.87 1.33
N ALA A 12 3.98 -8.69 0.85
CA ALA A 12 5.34 -8.40 0.41
C ALA A 12 6.19 -7.82 1.55
N ALA A 13 5.63 -6.87 2.30
CA ALA A 13 6.37 -6.17 3.35
C ALA A 13 5.45 -5.47 4.36
N TYR A 14 6.06 -5.09 5.49
CA TYR A 14 5.56 -4.02 6.34
C TYR A 14 6.11 -2.69 5.83
N GLY A 15 5.24 -1.75 5.47
CA GLY A 15 5.60 -0.35 5.24
C GLY A 15 5.58 0.44 6.56
N ASP A 16 6.02 1.70 6.52
CA ASP A 16 6.10 2.55 7.73
C ASP A 16 4.75 2.67 8.46
N PHE A 17 3.64 2.64 7.72
CA PHE A 17 2.26 2.70 8.23
C PHE A 17 1.29 1.80 7.47
N SER A 18 1.79 0.78 6.74
CA SER A 18 0.99 -0.04 5.82
C SER A 18 1.39 -1.52 5.84
N LEU A 19 0.46 -2.38 5.40
CA LEU A 19 0.77 -3.74 4.97
C LEU A 19 0.79 -3.75 3.45
N ASP A 20 1.95 -4.04 2.86
CA ASP A 20 2.13 -3.93 1.43
C ASP A 20 1.89 -5.30 0.79
N PHE A 21 0.96 -5.34 -0.17
CA PHE A 21 0.64 -6.52 -0.96
C PHE A 21 1.02 -6.32 -2.42
N GLU A 22 1.64 -7.33 -3.04
CA GLU A 22 2.00 -7.33 -4.46
C GLU A 22 1.09 -8.31 -5.22
N VAL A 23 0.51 -7.86 -6.32
CA VAL A 23 -0.34 -8.66 -7.21
C VAL A 23 0.27 -8.63 -8.61
N VAL A 24 0.60 -9.80 -9.14
CA VAL A 24 1.18 -9.93 -10.49
C VAL A 24 0.19 -10.71 -11.36
N TYR A 25 -0.07 -10.21 -12.56
CA TYR A 25 -0.90 -10.88 -13.56
C TYR A 25 -0.37 -10.60 -14.96
N TYR A 26 -0.83 -11.39 -15.93
CA TYR A 26 -0.45 -11.26 -17.33
C TYR A 26 -1.68 -10.95 -18.17
N VAL A 27 -1.62 -9.84 -18.92
CA VAL A 27 -2.60 -9.55 -19.97
C VAL A 27 -2.14 -10.19 -21.27
N ILE A 28 -3.00 -11.04 -21.84
CA ILE A 28 -2.71 -11.69 -23.12
C ILE A 28 -3.15 -10.74 -24.24
N GLY A 29 -2.20 -9.98 -24.77
CA GLY A 29 -2.44 -9.05 -25.88
C GLY A 29 -1.36 -7.98 -25.95
N ALA A 30 -1.17 -7.36 -27.12
CA ALA A 30 -0.23 -6.26 -27.33
C ALA A 30 -0.92 -4.88 -27.38
N ASP A 31 -2.19 -4.81 -26.98
CA ASP A 31 -2.97 -3.58 -26.96
C ASP A 31 -2.79 -2.89 -25.60
N PHE A 32 -2.12 -1.74 -25.61
CA PHE A 32 -1.90 -0.93 -24.42
C PHE A 32 -3.20 -0.44 -23.78
N THR A 33 -4.21 -0.13 -24.59
CA THR A 33 -5.51 0.35 -24.10
C THR A 33 -6.20 -0.75 -23.31
N LEU A 34 -6.16 -1.98 -23.82
CA LEU A 34 -6.71 -3.16 -23.15
C LEU A 34 -6.02 -3.41 -21.80
N ASP A 35 -4.69 -3.30 -21.75
CA ASP A 35 -3.93 -3.46 -20.51
C ASP A 35 -4.33 -2.43 -19.45
N MET A 36 -4.46 -1.15 -19.85
CA MET A 36 -4.87 -0.07 -18.95
C MET A 36 -6.31 -0.21 -18.47
N ASP A 37 -7.24 -0.63 -19.34
CA ASP A 37 -8.64 -0.88 -18.95
C ASP A 37 -8.74 -2.03 -17.93
N ILE A 38 -7.97 -3.10 -18.13
CA ILE A 38 -7.91 -4.23 -17.20
C ILE A 38 -7.32 -3.79 -15.85
N GLN A 39 -6.20 -3.06 -15.86
CA GLN A 39 -5.58 -2.55 -14.64
C GLN A 39 -6.53 -1.63 -13.86
N GLN A 40 -7.25 -0.74 -14.56
CA GLN A 40 -8.24 0.14 -13.94
C GLN A 40 -9.39 -0.68 -13.33
N ALA A 41 -9.93 -1.66 -14.06
CA ALA A 41 -11.01 -2.50 -13.57
C ALA A 41 -10.61 -3.28 -12.31
N ILE A 42 -9.40 -3.85 -12.29
CA ILE A 42 -8.85 -4.54 -11.11
C ILE A 42 -8.70 -3.58 -9.93
N ASN A 43 -8.08 -2.43 -10.13
CA ASN A 43 -7.85 -1.45 -9.06
C ASN A 43 -9.15 -0.91 -8.47
N LEU A 44 -10.15 -0.63 -9.31
CA LEU A 44 -11.45 -0.15 -8.86
C LEU A 44 -12.21 -1.24 -8.09
N ALA A 45 -12.16 -2.48 -8.54
CA ALA A 45 -12.77 -3.60 -7.83
C ALA A 45 -12.14 -3.81 -6.45
N ILE A 46 -10.81 -3.70 -6.34
CA ILE A 46 -10.10 -3.76 -5.05
C ILE A 46 -10.54 -2.60 -4.15
N TYR A 47 -10.55 -1.36 -4.67
CA TYR A 47 -10.98 -0.19 -3.92
C TYR A 47 -12.40 -0.36 -3.34
N LEU A 48 -13.36 -0.71 -4.20
CA LEU A 48 -14.75 -0.88 -3.79
C LEU A 48 -14.90 -1.99 -2.76
N LYS A 49 -14.17 -3.11 -2.94
CA LYS A 49 -14.26 -4.21 -1.98
C LYS A 49 -13.65 -3.84 -0.62
N LEU A 50 -12.55 -3.11 -0.60
CA LEU A 50 -11.97 -2.62 0.65
C LEU A 50 -12.90 -1.61 1.35
N GLU A 51 -13.55 -0.74 0.58
CA GLU A 51 -14.54 0.21 1.08
C GLU A 51 -15.75 -0.51 1.71
N GLU A 52 -16.29 -1.54 1.05
CA GLU A 52 -17.38 -2.38 1.58
C GLU A 52 -17.03 -3.05 2.91
N GLU A 53 -15.79 -3.52 3.06
CA GLU A 53 -15.29 -4.17 4.28
C GLU A 53 -14.84 -3.16 5.36
N GLY A 54 -14.97 -1.85 5.09
CA GLY A 54 -14.55 -0.78 6.01
C GLY A 54 -13.03 -0.66 6.17
N ILE A 55 -12.26 -1.22 5.24
CA ILE A 55 -10.79 -1.19 5.25
C ILE A 55 -10.34 0.11 4.59
N GLN A 56 -9.76 0.99 5.39
CA GLN A 56 -9.20 2.25 4.90
C GLN A 56 -7.78 2.07 4.37
N PHE A 57 -7.45 2.76 3.29
CA PHE A 57 -6.08 2.83 2.81
C PHE A 57 -5.18 3.55 3.82
N ALA A 58 -3.94 3.08 3.94
CA ALA A 58 -2.95 3.70 4.81
C ALA A 58 -2.63 5.12 4.33
N TYR A 59 -2.81 6.10 5.21
CA TYR A 59 -2.30 7.45 5.00
C TYR A 59 -0.89 7.53 5.59
N PRO A 60 0.09 8.14 4.90
CA PRO A 60 1.41 8.39 5.48
C PRO A 60 1.23 9.41 6.61
N THR A 61 1.11 8.92 7.84
CA THR A 61 0.98 9.78 9.02
C THR A 61 2.37 10.08 9.56
N ARG A 62 2.68 11.36 9.76
CA ARG A 62 3.93 11.76 10.42
C ARG A 62 3.60 12.26 11.81
N GLU A 63 4.07 11.56 12.82
CA GLU A 63 4.00 12.06 14.19
C GLU A 63 4.98 13.24 14.36
N LEU A 64 4.46 14.43 14.66
CA LEU A 64 5.28 15.61 14.96
C LEU A 64 5.37 15.79 16.47
N ILE A 65 6.51 15.42 17.05
CA ILE A 65 6.80 15.71 18.47
C ILE A 65 7.29 17.17 18.59
N VAL A 66 6.39 18.07 18.99
CA VAL A 66 6.74 19.47 19.25
C VAL A 66 7.28 19.59 20.68
N ARG A 67 8.59 19.86 20.84
CA ARG A 67 9.20 20.19 22.14
C ARG A 67 9.31 21.71 22.29
N ARG A 68 8.88 22.25 23.44
CA ARG A 68 9.08 23.67 23.75
C ARG A 68 10.58 23.93 24.03
N PRO A 69 11.18 25.00 23.47
CA PRO A 69 12.51 25.43 23.89
C PRO A 69 12.46 25.88 25.36
N GLY A 70 13.07 25.13 26.29
CA GLY A 70 13.19 25.54 27.70
C GLY A 70 13.26 24.45 28.76
N GLU A 71 12.99 23.18 28.45
CA GLU A 71 12.95 22.09 29.46
C GLU A 71 14.31 21.44 29.76
N LEU A 72 15.40 21.83 29.09
CA LEU A 72 16.76 21.29 29.32
C LEU A 72 17.56 22.03 30.40
N GLY A 73 16.97 22.98 31.12
CA GLY A 73 17.69 23.85 32.08
C GLY A 73 17.48 23.54 33.57
N ARG A 74 16.75 22.48 33.94
CA ARG A 74 16.47 22.13 35.35
C ARG A 74 16.74 20.66 35.67
N ALA A 75 17.92 20.19 35.30
CA ALA A 75 18.62 19.11 35.99
C ALA A 75 20.08 19.56 35.95
N SER A 76 20.73 19.98 37.01
CA SER A 76 20.77 19.43 38.37
C SER A 76 21.46 20.49 39.25
N ALA A 77 20.91 20.72 40.44
CA ALA A 77 21.61 21.36 41.55
C ALA A 77 22.55 20.35 42.23
#